data_AF-A0A022R9Z1-F1
#
_entry.id   AF-A0A022R9Z1-F1
#
_cell.length_a   1.000
_cell.length_b   1.000
_cell.length_c   1.000
_cell.angle_alpha   90.00
_cell.angle_beta   90.00
_cell.angle_gamma   90.00
#
_symmetry.space_group_name_H-M   'P 1'
#
loop_
_entity.id
_entity.type
_entity.pdbx_description
1 polymer ?
#
loop_
_entity_poly.entity_id
_entity_poly.type
_entity_poly.pdbx_seq_one_letter_code
_entity_poly.pdbx_strand_id
1 'polypeptide(L)'
;MASEVAEETPKPRGGRFCTLCNARRAALKRPKTLEQICKECFYEVFEDEIHRVIVDNNLFRRGERVAIGASGGKDSTVLAYVLSELNRRHDYGLDLFLLSVDEGITGYRDDSLETVKRNEIQYGLPLKVVSYKQLYGWTMDEIVKLIGLKNNCTFCGVFRRQALDRGATLLKVDKLVTGHNADDIAETVLLNILRGDIARLSRCTFITTGEDGPIPRCKPFKYTYEKEIRNLTSASSWWRIYSPNAYRGFAREFIKDLERLRPRAILDIIKSGEDFRISTTTKMPEQGNCERCGYISSQKWCKACVLLEGLNRGLPKMGIGRSRGIDNERNKDVKETNGTKSLESKQCGSLDF
;
A
#
# COMPACT_ATOMS: atom_id res chain seq x y z
N MET A 1 -13.48 71.04 7.30
CA MET A 1 -12.08 70.60 7.49
C MET A 1 -12.04 69.11 7.26
N ALA A 2 -11.28 68.70 6.25
CA ALA A 2 -11.26 67.35 5.72
C ALA A 2 -10.72 66.35 6.74
N SER A 3 -11.42 65.24 6.89
CA SER A 3 -10.98 64.04 7.59
C SER A 3 -9.93 63.33 6.73
N GLU A 4 -8.67 63.31 7.19
CA GLU A 4 -7.60 62.50 6.60
C GLU A 4 -7.92 61.02 6.78
N VAL A 5 -8.29 60.38 5.68
CA VAL A 5 -8.32 58.92 5.57
C VAL A 5 -6.87 58.48 5.35
N ALA A 6 -6.26 57.92 6.39
CA ALA A 6 -4.95 57.31 6.26
C ALA A 6 -5.05 56.10 5.31
N GLU A 7 -4.49 56.23 4.11
CA GLU A 7 -4.27 55.11 3.18
C GLU A 7 -3.36 54.06 3.84
N GLU A 8 -3.94 52.91 4.18
CA GLU A 8 -3.16 51.72 4.54
C GLU A 8 -2.38 51.23 3.30
N THR A 9 -1.12 51.61 3.20
CA THR A 9 -0.19 51.05 2.22
C THR A 9 -0.13 49.51 2.37
N PRO A 10 -0.28 48.72 1.29
CA PRO A 10 -0.19 47.27 1.38
C PRO A 10 1.25 46.86 1.72
N LYS A 11 1.44 46.22 2.89
CA LYS A 11 2.73 45.63 3.28
C LYS A 11 3.26 44.75 2.14
N PRO A 12 4.53 44.92 1.70
CA PRO A 12 5.10 44.07 0.67
C PRO A 12 5.17 42.64 1.23
N ARG A 13 4.41 41.71 0.64
CA ARG A 13 4.53 40.27 0.93
C ARG A 13 5.84 39.76 0.33
N GLY A 14 6.97 40.06 0.99
CA GLY A 14 8.27 39.47 0.68
C GLY A 14 8.16 37.95 0.81
N GLY A 15 8.00 37.26 -0.31
CA GLY A 15 7.96 35.80 -0.32
C GLY A 15 9.32 35.29 0.12
N ARG A 16 9.35 34.44 1.16
CA ARG A 16 10.60 33.88 1.70
C ARG A 16 11.36 33.14 0.58
N PHE A 17 12.68 33.31 0.55
CA PHE A 17 13.56 32.58 -0.35
C PHE A 17 13.70 31.12 0.07
N CYS A 18 14.09 30.27 -0.88
CA CYS A 18 14.39 28.86 -0.64
C CYS A 18 15.57 28.72 0.32
N THR A 19 15.39 27.94 1.38
CA THR A 19 16.43 27.73 2.41
C THR A 19 17.65 26.95 1.93
N LEU A 20 17.57 26.28 0.78
CA LEU A 20 18.66 25.46 0.22
C LEU A 20 19.52 26.27 -0.75
N CYS A 21 18.90 26.90 -1.76
CA CYS A 21 19.65 27.64 -2.78
C CYS A 21 19.78 29.15 -2.49
N ASN A 22 19.00 29.70 -1.57
CA ASN A 22 18.92 31.13 -1.23
C ASN A 22 18.68 32.10 -2.42
N ALA A 23 18.41 31.57 -3.61
CA ALA A 23 18.27 32.36 -4.84
C ALA A 23 16.83 32.41 -5.36
N ARG A 24 16.12 31.28 -5.32
CA ARG A 24 14.74 31.17 -5.82
C ARG A 24 13.73 31.37 -4.69
N ARG A 25 12.52 31.83 -5.03
CA ARG A 25 11.42 31.94 -4.06
C ARG A 25 11.00 30.54 -3.59
N ALA A 26 10.71 30.40 -2.30
CA ALA A 26 10.16 29.15 -1.78
C ALA A 26 8.77 28.90 -2.38
N ALA A 27 8.57 27.70 -2.94
CA ALA A 27 7.33 27.28 -3.57
C ALA A 27 6.49 26.38 -2.64
N LEU A 28 7.15 25.61 -1.78
CA LEU A 28 6.50 24.68 -0.86
C LEU A 28 7.23 24.62 0.49
N LYS A 29 6.51 24.13 1.50
CA LYS A 29 7.05 23.81 2.81
C LYS A 29 7.08 22.30 2.96
N ARG A 30 8.25 21.71 3.21
CA ARG A 30 8.38 20.26 3.38
C ARG A 30 7.62 19.80 4.64
N PRO A 31 6.78 18.76 4.57
CA PRO A 31 6.04 18.28 5.73
C PRO A 31 6.98 17.69 6.80
N LYS A 32 8.02 16.96 6.40
CA LYS A 32 8.97 16.28 7.31
C LYS A 32 9.85 17.24 8.11
N THR A 33 10.43 18.24 7.45
CA THR A 33 11.46 19.13 8.02
C THR A 33 10.98 20.55 8.29
N LEU A 34 9.80 20.92 7.77
CA LEU A 34 9.25 22.28 7.78
C LEU A 34 10.08 23.32 7.00
N GLU A 35 11.09 22.89 6.25
CA GLU A 35 11.92 23.75 5.40
C GLU A 35 11.10 24.33 4.24
N GLN A 36 11.37 25.59 3.91
CA GLN A 36 10.71 26.28 2.80
C GLN A 36 11.64 26.27 1.60
N ILE A 37 11.26 25.55 0.55
CA ILE A 37 12.15 25.29 -0.59
C ILE A 37 11.47 25.58 -1.93
N CYS A 38 12.28 25.87 -2.95
CA CYS A 38 11.80 26.00 -4.33
C CYS A 38 11.55 24.62 -4.93
N LYS A 39 10.89 24.59 -6.09
CA LYS A 39 10.46 23.35 -6.75
C LYS A 39 11.65 22.51 -7.23
N GLU A 40 12.69 23.14 -7.76
CA GLU A 40 13.88 22.48 -8.29
C GLU A 40 14.68 21.80 -7.17
N CYS A 41 14.94 22.53 -6.08
CA CYS A 41 15.62 21.97 -4.91
C CYS A 41 14.79 20.87 -4.24
N PHE A 42 13.46 20.93 -4.32
CA PHE A 42 12.61 19.85 -3.84
C PHE A 42 12.80 18.56 -4.65
N TYR A 43 12.87 18.65 -5.98
CA TYR A 43 13.10 17.47 -6.81
C TYR A 43 14.44 16.81 -6.54
N GLU A 44 15.52 17.60 -6.47
CA GLU A 44 16.86 17.11 -6.13
C GLU A 44 16.86 16.41 -4.77
N VAL A 45 16.41 17.09 -3.71
CA VAL A 45 16.42 16.51 -2.36
C VAL A 45 15.50 15.30 -2.22
N PHE A 46 14.34 15.32 -2.88
CA PHE A 46 13.40 14.20 -2.86
C PHE A 46 14.01 12.95 -3.51
N GLU A 47 14.60 13.11 -4.70
CA GLU A 47 15.25 12.02 -5.43
C GLU A 47 16.50 11.53 -4.70
N ASP A 48 17.31 12.43 -4.13
CA ASP A 48 18.50 12.09 -3.35
C ASP A 48 18.17 11.32 -2.07
N GLU A 49 17.09 11.70 -1.35
CA GLU A 49 16.66 10.95 -0.17
C GLU A 49 16.27 9.52 -0.53
N ILE A 50 15.61 9.31 -1.67
CA ILE A 50 15.23 7.98 -2.16
C ILE A 50 16.45 7.20 -2.64
N HIS A 51 17.39 7.86 -3.33
CA HIS A 51 18.67 7.27 -3.71
C HIS A 51 19.43 6.73 -2.49
N ARG A 52 19.55 7.53 -1.43
CA ARG A 52 20.19 7.10 -0.17
C ARG A 52 19.49 5.89 0.42
N VAL A 53 18.15 5.91 0.49
CA VAL A 53 17.38 4.74 0.98
C VAL A 53 17.67 3.49 0.15
N ILE A 54 17.77 3.60 -1.17
CA ILE A 54 18.09 2.48 -2.06
C ILE A 54 19.49 1.93 -1.79
N VAL A 55 20.49 2.82 -1.69
CA VAL A 55 21.91 2.46 -1.52
C VAL A 55 22.18 1.94 -0.12
N ASP A 56 21.75 2.64 0.93
CA ASP A 56 21.98 2.28 2.33
C ASP A 56 21.40 0.91 2.68
N ASN A 57 20.31 0.52 2.00
CA ASN A 57 19.65 -0.77 2.20
C ASN A 57 20.01 -1.81 1.14
N ASN A 58 20.93 -1.51 0.22
CA ASN A 58 21.35 -2.40 -0.89
C ASN A 58 20.15 -3.01 -1.64
N LEU A 59 19.13 -2.20 -1.95
CA LEU A 59 17.86 -2.72 -2.47
C LEU A 59 17.99 -3.38 -3.83
N PHE A 60 18.95 -2.95 -4.65
CA PHE A 60 19.14 -3.45 -6.01
C PHE A 60 20.59 -3.83 -6.27
N ARG A 61 20.81 -4.73 -7.22
CA ARG A 61 22.11 -5.08 -7.79
C ARG A 61 22.10 -4.77 -9.27
N ARG A 62 23.24 -4.38 -9.83
CA ARG A 62 23.38 -4.11 -11.26
C ARG A 62 23.00 -5.36 -12.07
N GLY A 63 22.25 -5.16 -13.15
CA GLY A 63 21.77 -6.23 -14.02
C GLY A 63 20.50 -6.93 -13.54
N GLU A 64 19.96 -6.56 -12.37
CA GLU A 64 18.67 -7.10 -11.90
C GLU A 64 17.51 -6.57 -12.77
N ARG A 65 16.55 -7.46 -13.00
CA ARG A 65 15.28 -7.17 -13.65
C ARG A 65 14.27 -6.82 -12.57
N VAL A 66 13.68 -5.63 -12.66
CA VAL A 66 12.87 -5.05 -11.58
C VAL A 66 11.51 -4.64 -12.12
N ALA A 67 10.44 -5.26 -11.61
CA ALA A 67 9.08 -4.84 -11.93
C ALA A 67 8.61 -3.75 -10.96
N ILE A 68 8.01 -2.68 -11.49
CA ILE A 68 7.36 -1.62 -10.73
C ILE A 68 5.85 -1.86 -10.77
N GLY A 69 5.23 -2.06 -9.60
CA GLY A 69 3.79 -2.23 -9.47
C GLY A 69 3.05 -0.94 -9.83
N ALA A 70 2.46 -0.92 -11.03
CA ALA A 70 1.81 0.25 -11.61
C ALA A 70 0.29 0.17 -11.44
N SER A 71 -0.27 0.86 -10.44
CA SER A 71 -1.72 0.89 -10.22
C SER A 71 -2.44 2.01 -10.96
N GLY A 72 -1.71 2.90 -11.64
CA GLY A 72 -2.24 4.15 -12.20
C GLY A 72 -2.50 5.23 -11.14
N GLY A 73 -2.05 5.03 -9.90
CA GLY A 73 -2.16 6.03 -8.83
C GLY A 73 -0.91 6.89 -8.71
N LYS A 74 -1.03 8.03 -8.01
CA LYS A 74 0.07 8.99 -7.78
C LYS A 74 1.35 8.31 -7.29
N ASP A 75 1.27 7.42 -6.31
CA ASP A 75 2.44 6.83 -5.65
C ASP A 75 3.19 5.89 -6.61
N SER A 76 2.48 5.05 -7.36
CA SER A 76 3.10 4.18 -8.35
C SER A 76 3.65 4.93 -9.57
N THR A 77 3.01 6.04 -9.97
CA THR A 77 3.47 6.86 -11.09
C THR A 77 4.74 7.63 -10.73
N VAL A 78 4.79 8.24 -9.54
CA VAL A 78 6.00 8.91 -9.04
C VAL A 78 7.11 7.89 -8.82
N LEU A 79 6.80 6.68 -8.35
CA LEU A 79 7.80 5.61 -8.21
C LEU A 79 8.43 5.22 -9.56
N ALA A 80 7.62 5.08 -10.62
CA ALA A 80 8.12 4.81 -11.97
C ALA A 80 9.05 5.92 -12.48
N TYR A 81 8.64 7.18 -12.29
CA TYR A 81 9.46 8.35 -12.62
C TYR A 81 10.80 8.35 -11.87
N VAL A 82 10.77 8.28 -10.52
CA VAL A 82 11.97 8.37 -9.69
C VAL A 82 12.93 7.23 -9.99
N LEU A 83 12.44 5.99 -10.13
CA LEU A 83 13.32 4.87 -10.43
C LEU A 83 13.94 4.98 -11.83
N SER A 84 13.19 5.43 -12.83
CA SER A 84 13.75 5.66 -14.16
C SER A 84 14.83 6.75 -14.13
N GLU A 85 14.56 7.87 -13.45
CA GLU A 85 15.49 8.99 -13.33
C GLU A 85 16.75 8.61 -12.54
N LEU A 86 16.61 7.93 -11.40
CA LEU A 86 17.75 7.48 -10.60
C LEU A 86 18.57 6.40 -11.32
N ASN A 87 17.92 5.47 -12.03
CA ASN A 87 18.62 4.45 -12.83
C ASN A 87 19.50 5.10 -13.90
N ARG A 88 19.00 6.17 -14.56
CA ARG A 88 19.74 6.95 -15.55
C ARG A 88 20.83 7.83 -14.94
N ARG A 89 20.54 8.54 -13.85
CA ARG A 89 21.45 9.51 -13.21
C ARG A 89 22.62 8.85 -12.49
N HIS A 90 22.36 7.73 -11.79
CA HIS A 90 23.36 7.03 -10.98
C HIS A 90 23.88 5.74 -11.62
N ASP A 91 23.47 5.44 -12.86
CA ASP A 91 23.84 4.23 -13.60
C ASP A 91 23.67 2.95 -12.76
N TYR A 92 22.47 2.71 -12.21
CA TYR A 92 22.21 1.48 -11.47
C TYR A 92 22.29 0.23 -12.39
N GLY A 93 22.07 0.40 -13.70
CA GLY A 93 22.07 -0.68 -14.68
C GLY A 93 20.92 -1.68 -14.44
N LEU A 94 19.76 -1.19 -14.03
CA LEU A 94 18.55 -2.00 -13.83
C LEU A 94 17.74 -2.13 -15.12
N ASP A 95 17.16 -3.30 -15.33
CA ASP A 95 16.18 -3.56 -16.38
C ASP A 95 14.77 -3.39 -15.80
N LEU A 96 14.16 -2.22 -16.06
CA LEU A 96 12.94 -1.77 -15.42
C LEU A 96 11.68 -2.12 -16.24
N PHE A 97 10.68 -2.71 -15.59
CA PHE A 97 9.40 -3.07 -16.19
C PHE A 97 8.23 -2.45 -15.43
N LEU A 98 7.14 -2.13 -16.11
CA LEU A 98 5.87 -1.82 -15.46
C LEU A 98 5.01 -3.09 -15.36
N LEU A 99 4.48 -3.37 -14.18
CA LEU A 99 3.53 -4.46 -13.96
C LEU A 99 2.21 -3.93 -13.41
N SER A 100 1.16 -4.08 -14.18
CA SER A 100 -0.19 -3.64 -13.82
C SER A 100 -1.16 -4.81 -13.71
N VAL A 101 -2.15 -4.67 -12.83
CA VAL A 101 -3.20 -5.67 -12.62
C VAL A 101 -4.53 -5.07 -13.02
N ASP A 102 -5.21 -5.68 -13.99
CA ASP A 102 -6.58 -5.36 -14.36
C ASP A 102 -7.55 -6.19 -13.52
N GLU A 103 -8.23 -5.54 -12.57
CA GLU A 103 -9.20 -6.20 -11.71
C GLU A 103 -10.57 -6.44 -12.38
N GLY A 104 -10.83 -5.85 -13.55
CA GLY A 104 -12.13 -5.87 -14.22
C GLY A 104 -13.20 -5.09 -13.44
N ILE A 105 -12.90 -3.82 -13.11
CA ILE A 105 -13.84 -2.87 -12.48
C ILE A 105 -14.23 -1.83 -13.53
N THR A 106 -15.47 -1.92 -14.02
CA THR A 106 -15.98 -1.05 -15.08
C THR A 106 -15.93 0.43 -14.69
N GLY A 107 -15.42 1.29 -15.57
CA GLY A 107 -15.41 2.75 -15.40
C GLY A 107 -14.36 3.33 -14.45
N TYR A 108 -13.69 2.52 -13.62
CA TYR A 108 -12.53 2.95 -12.81
C TYR A 108 -11.21 2.50 -13.43
N ARG A 109 -11.18 1.27 -13.96
CA ARG A 109 -9.93 0.68 -14.42
C ARG A 109 -9.46 1.27 -15.74
N ASP A 110 -10.38 1.67 -16.61
CA ASP A 110 -10.08 2.20 -17.94
C ASP A 110 -9.16 3.44 -17.87
N ASP A 111 -9.52 4.41 -17.02
CA ASP A 111 -8.72 5.62 -16.77
C ASP A 111 -7.36 5.31 -16.13
N SER A 112 -7.33 4.37 -15.19
CA SER A 112 -6.11 3.95 -14.51
C SER A 112 -5.13 3.24 -15.45
N LEU A 113 -5.63 2.44 -16.40
CA LEU A 113 -4.80 1.75 -17.39
C LEU A 113 -4.30 2.72 -18.45
N GLU A 114 -5.09 3.71 -18.86
CA GLU A 114 -4.64 4.76 -19.75
C GLU A 114 -3.44 5.51 -19.16
N THR A 115 -3.50 5.82 -17.87
CA THR A 115 -2.39 6.41 -17.12
C THR A 115 -1.14 5.55 -17.18
N VAL A 116 -1.29 4.25 -16.93
CA VAL A 116 -0.16 3.33 -16.92
C VAL A 116 0.45 3.19 -18.32
N LYS A 117 -0.37 3.21 -19.38
CA LYS A 117 0.10 3.23 -20.78
C LYS A 117 0.84 4.54 -21.11
N ARG A 118 0.37 5.68 -20.61
CA ARG A 118 1.10 6.96 -20.75
C ARG A 118 2.47 6.88 -20.06
N ASN A 119 2.55 6.28 -18.88
CA ASN A 119 3.82 6.08 -18.18
C ASN A 119 4.79 5.17 -18.95
N GLU A 120 4.29 4.11 -19.60
CA GLU A 120 5.09 3.25 -20.48
C GLU A 120 5.76 4.07 -21.59
N ILE A 121 4.98 4.90 -22.29
CA ILE A 121 5.49 5.72 -23.39
C ILE A 121 6.44 6.81 -22.87
N GLN A 122 6.05 7.51 -21.81
CA GLN A 122 6.80 8.65 -21.28
C GLN A 122 8.17 8.24 -20.72
N TYR A 123 8.25 7.09 -20.04
CA TYR A 123 9.48 6.63 -19.39
C TYR A 123 10.22 5.54 -20.19
N GLY A 124 9.65 5.09 -21.31
CA GLY A 124 10.22 4.01 -22.13
C GLY A 124 10.30 2.67 -21.40
N LEU A 125 9.35 2.39 -20.49
CA LEU A 125 9.37 1.20 -19.64
C LEU A 125 8.35 0.16 -20.13
N PRO A 126 8.77 -1.07 -20.53
CA PRO A 126 7.85 -2.07 -21.05
C PRO A 126 6.75 -2.43 -20.05
N LEU A 127 5.49 -2.44 -20.50
CA LEU A 127 4.33 -2.73 -19.66
C LEU A 127 3.83 -4.17 -19.83
N LYS A 128 3.64 -4.86 -18.70
CA LYS A 128 2.83 -6.07 -18.60
C LYS A 128 1.55 -5.79 -17.83
N VAL A 129 0.42 -6.11 -18.45
CA VAL A 129 -0.89 -6.15 -17.77
C VAL A 129 -1.30 -7.60 -17.57
N VAL A 130 -1.73 -7.95 -16.36
CA VAL A 130 -2.38 -9.24 -16.05
C VAL A 130 -3.79 -8.98 -15.56
N SER A 131 -4.78 -9.73 -16.05
CA SER A 131 -6.18 -9.51 -15.65
C SER A 131 -6.72 -10.59 -14.72
N TYR A 132 -7.63 -10.22 -13.83
CA TYR A 132 -8.32 -11.19 -12.96
C TYR A 132 -9.12 -12.19 -13.78
N LYS A 133 -9.75 -11.74 -14.87
CA LYS A 133 -10.50 -12.62 -15.77
C LYS A 133 -9.62 -13.74 -16.33
N GLN A 134 -8.40 -13.41 -16.77
CA GLN A 134 -7.46 -14.41 -17.28
C GLN A 134 -6.88 -15.30 -16.17
N LEU A 135 -6.55 -14.73 -15.01
CA LEU A 135 -5.87 -15.47 -13.94
C LEU A 135 -6.79 -16.35 -13.09
N TYR A 136 -8.05 -15.96 -12.97
CA TYR A 136 -9.00 -16.53 -12.02
C TYR A 136 -10.35 -16.91 -12.65
N GLY A 137 -10.66 -16.48 -13.88
CA GLY A 137 -11.97 -16.66 -14.50
C GLY A 137 -13.05 -15.67 -14.03
N TRP A 138 -12.70 -14.81 -13.07
CA TRP A 138 -13.60 -13.85 -12.42
C TRP A 138 -13.06 -12.44 -12.53
N THR A 139 -13.93 -11.46 -12.77
CA THR A 139 -13.68 -10.03 -12.57
C THR A 139 -14.15 -9.59 -11.19
N MET A 140 -13.69 -8.44 -10.72
CA MET A 140 -14.20 -7.85 -9.49
C MET A 140 -15.70 -7.51 -9.59
N ASP A 141 -16.18 -7.06 -10.75
CA ASP A 141 -17.60 -6.79 -10.95
C ASP A 141 -18.46 -8.06 -10.81
N GLU A 142 -18.02 -9.19 -11.37
CA GLU A 142 -18.69 -10.49 -11.20
C GLU A 142 -18.67 -10.95 -9.74
N ILE A 143 -17.54 -10.77 -9.03
CA ILE A 143 -17.41 -11.11 -7.61
C ILE A 143 -18.37 -10.27 -6.77
N VAL A 144 -18.42 -8.95 -6.98
CA VAL A 144 -19.30 -8.05 -6.23
C VAL A 144 -20.77 -8.37 -6.48
N LYS A 145 -21.14 -8.74 -7.72
CA LYS A 145 -22.51 -9.22 -8.03
C LYS A 145 -22.89 -10.46 -7.22
N LEU A 146 -21.94 -11.37 -6.97
CA LEU A 146 -22.17 -12.61 -6.23
C LEU A 146 -22.19 -12.41 -4.70
N ILE A 147 -21.24 -11.63 -4.16
CA ILE A 147 -21.01 -11.53 -2.70
C ILE A 147 -21.62 -10.27 -2.07
N GLY A 148 -22.02 -9.31 -2.89
CA GLY A 148 -22.40 -7.96 -2.49
C GLY A 148 -21.21 -7.05 -2.17
N LEU A 149 -21.49 -5.91 -1.52
CA LEU A 149 -20.47 -4.89 -1.22
C LEU A 149 -19.61 -5.22 0.01
N LYS A 150 -20.00 -6.21 0.81
CA LYS A 150 -19.24 -6.62 2.00
C LYS A 150 -18.09 -7.53 1.59
N ASN A 151 -16.93 -7.35 2.23
CA ASN A 151 -15.73 -8.18 2.04
C ASN A 151 -15.09 -8.16 0.64
N ASN A 152 -15.56 -7.33 -0.31
CA ASN A 152 -14.95 -7.19 -1.64
C ASN A 152 -13.45 -6.86 -1.60
N CYS A 153 -13.01 -6.07 -0.61
CA CYS A 153 -11.62 -5.71 -0.39
C CYS A 153 -10.74 -6.92 -0.01
N THR A 154 -11.33 -7.95 0.61
CA THR A 154 -10.63 -9.20 0.92
C THR A 154 -10.29 -9.94 -0.36
N PHE A 155 -11.27 -10.13 -1.26
CA PHE A 155 -11.04 -10.76 -2.57
C PHE A 155 -10.06 -9.92 -3.40
N CYS A 156 -10.35 -8.63 -3.56
CA CYS A 156 -9.52 -7.73 -4.34
C CYS A 156 -8.08 -7.70 -3.83
N GLY A 157 -7.84 -7.55 -2.52
CA GLY A 157 -6.49 -7.47 -1.96
C GLY A 157 -5.73 -8.80 -1.96
N VAL A 158 -6.42 -9.94 -1.85
CA VAL A 158 -5.79 -11.28 -1.93
C VAL A 158 -5.42 -11.60 -3.39
N PHE A 159 -6.35 -11.41 -4.32
CA PHE A 159 -6.12 -11.66 -5.74
C PHE A 159 -5.10 -10.69 -6.34
N ARG A 160 -5.06 -9.43 -5.89
CA ARG A 160 -4.08 -8.43 -6.39
C ARG A 160 -2.67 -8.85 -6.06
N ARG A 161 -2.43 -9.30 -4.81
CA ARG A 161 -1.10 -9.75 -4.38
C ARG A 161 -0.63 -10.94 -5.19
N GLN A 162 -1.47 -11.98 -5.32
CA GLN A 162 -1.14 -13.15 -6.13
C GLN A 162 -1.01 -12.83 -7.62
N ALA A 163 -1.80 -11.89 -8.16
CA ALA A 163 -1.69 -11.46 -9.55
C ALA A 163 -0.36 -10.75 -9.82
N LEU A 164 0.11 -9.92 -8.88
CA LEU A 164 1.44 -9.31 -8.95
C LEU A 164 2.55 -10.38 -8.90
N ASP A 165 2.45 -11.39 -8.02
CA ASP A 165 3.45 -12.48 -7.97
C ASP A 165 3.48 -13.26 -9.28
N ARG A 166 2.30 -13.60 -9.83
CA ARG A 166 2.17 -14.26 -11.14
C ARG A 166 2.74 -13.41 -12.26
N GLY A 167 2.40 -12.13 -12.31
CA GLY A 167 2.89 -11.20 -13.33
C GLY A 167 4.41 -11.00 -13.26
N ALA A 168 4.96 -10.90 -12.06
CA ALA A 168 6.40 -10.81 -11.85
C ALA A 168 7.12 -12.11 -12.27
N THR A 169 6.53 -13.28 -11.99
CA THR A 169 7.05 -14.58 -12.47
C THR A 169 7.05 -14.64 -14.01
N LEU A 170 5.95 -14.20 -14.66
CA LEU A 170 5.84 -14.17 -16.12
C LEU A 170 6.88 -13.25 -16.78
N LEU A 171 7.19 -12.13 -16.14
CA LEU A 171 8.23 -11.22 -16.59
C LEU A 171 9.65 -11.72 -16.28
N LYS A 172 9.80 -12.75 -15.42
CA LYS A 172 11.08 -13.26 -14.91
C LYS A 172 11.91 -12.12 -14.28
N VAL A 173 11.27 -11.37 -13.38
CA VAL A 173 11.96 -10.31 -12.61
C VAL A 173 12.54 -10.87 -11.32
N ASP A 174 13.65 -10.29 -10.89
CA ASP A 174 14.32 -10.61 -9.63
C ASP A 174 13.63 -9.94 -8.45
N LYS A 175 13.07 -8.74 -8.66
CA LYS A 175 12.44 -7.93 -7.60
C LYS A 175 11.16 -7.26 -8.07
N LEU A 176 10.22 -7.10 -7.14
CA LEU A 176 9.00 -6.32 -7.34
C LEU A 176 9.00 -5.09 -6.42
N VAL A 177 8.86 -3.90 -7.00
CA VAL A 177 8.84 -2.64 -6.26
C VAL A 177 7.42 -2.10 -6.19
N THR A 178 7.05 -1.56 -5.03
CA THR A 178 5.72 -0.98 -4.81
C THR A 178 5.81 0.41 -4.20
N GLY A 179 4.89 1.30 -4.58
CA GLY A 179 4.85 2.68 -4.11
C GLY A 179 4.30 2.88 -2.69
N HIS A 180 4.52 1.92 -1.77
CA HIS A 180 4.11 2.10 -0.38
C HIS A 180 4.96 3.18 0.28
N ASN A 181 4.30 4.23 0.77
CA ASN A 181 4.94 5.40 1.35
C ASN A 181 4.98 5.32 2.89
N ALA A 182 5.60 6.31 3.55
CA ALA A 182 5.74 6.34 5.00
C ALA A 182 4.38 6.29 5.73
N ASP A 183 3.37 7.01 5.22
CA ASP A 183 2.01 7.00 5.76
C ASP A 183 1.40 5.57 5.71
N ASP A 184 1.54 4.86 4.59
CA ASP A 184 1.05 3.47 4.44
C ASP A 184 1.68 2.50 5.46
N ILE A 185 2.98 2.68 5.73
CA ILE A 185 3.73 1.87 6.71
C ILE A 185 3.28 2.23 8.12
N ALA A 186 3.18 3.51 8.47
CA ALA A 186 2.71 3.97 9.77
C ALA A 186 1.28 3.50 10.06
N GLU A 187 0.37 3.59 9.08
CA GLU A 187 -0.98 3.02 9.16
C GLU A 187 -0.92 1.53 9.46
N THR A 188 -0.02 0.79 8.80
CA THR A 188 0.11 -0.66 8.99
C THR A 188 0.66 -1.02 10.36
N VAL A 189 1.64 -0.27 10.88
CA VAL A 189 2.17 -0.42 12.25
C VAL A 189 1.04 -0.22 13.26
N LEU A 190 0.32 0.90 13.18
CA LEU A 190 -0.79 1.20 14.09
C LEU A 190 -1.88 0.12 14.06
N LEU A 191 -2.28 -0.30 12.85
CA LEU A 191 -3.29 -1.34 12.67
C LEU A 191 -2.87 -2.69 13.26
N ASN A 192 -1.59 -3.04 13.20
CA ASN A 192 -1.10 -4.30 13.77
C ASN A 192 -1.00 -4.23 15.29
N ILE A 193 -0.62 -3.08 15.85
CA ILE A 193 -0.64 -2.83 17.31
C ILE A 193 -2.07 -2.98 17.85
N LEU A 194 -3.03 -2.25 17.26
CA LEU A 194 -4.44 -2.28 17.71
C LEU A 194 -5.09 -3.67 17.60
N ARG A 195 -4.61 -4.52 16.67
CA ARG A 195 -5.09 -5.89 16.50
C ARG A 195 -4.36 -6.91 17.37
N GLY A 196 -3.28 -6.51 18.04
CA GLY A 196 -2.37 -7.44 18.74
C GLY A 196 -1.72 -8.46 17.79
N ASP A 197 -1.52 -8.13 16.51
CA ASP A 197 -0.90 -9.04 15.53
C ASP A 197 0.62 -8.87 15.54
N ILE A 198 1.23 -9.37 16.62
CA ILE A 198 2.66 -9.25 16.91
C ILE A 198 3.51 -9.83 15.77
N ALA A 199 3.13 -10.98 15.21
CA ALA A 199 3.86 -11.63 14.11
C ALA A 199 3.85 -10.85 12.78
N ARG A 200 2.87 -9.96 12.57
CA ARG A 200 2.89 -9.03 11.42
C ARG A 200 3.60 -7.74 11.76
N LEU A 201 3.55 -7.31 13.01
CA LEU A 201 4.24 -6.09 13.46
C LEU A 201 5.74 -6.14 13.18
N SER A 202 6.43 -7.26 13.48
CA SER A 202 7.88 -7.38 13.20
C SER A 202 8.26 -7.21 11.75
N ARG A 203 7.40 -7.65 10.82
CA ARG A 203 7.74 -7.71 9.38
C ARG A 203 7.19 -6.53 8.60
N CYS A 204 6.24 -5.77 9.16
CA CYS A 204 5.55 -4.73 8.39
C CYS A 204 6.44 -3.53 8.05
N THR A 205 7.45 -3.26 8.87
CA THR A 205 8.45 -2.20 8.69
C THR A 205 9.62 -2.62 7.81
N PHE A 206 9.74 -3.88 7.43
CA PHE A 206 10.83 -4.30 6.54
C PHE A 206 10.72 -3.60 5.18
N ILE A 207 11.86 -3.09 4.73
CA ILE A 207 12.00 -2.40 3.45
C ILE A 207 11.91 -3.39 2.29
N THR A 208 12.48 -4.58 2.49
CA THR A 208 12.35 -5.75 1.63
C THR A 208 11.52 -6.81 2.36
N THR A 209 10.49 -7.33 1.71
CA THR A 209 9.66 -8.41 2.27
C THR A 209 9.66 -9.60 1.33
N GLY A 210 9.60 -10.81 1.88
CA GLY A 210 9.56 -12.04 1.08
C GLY A 210 10.90 -12.41 0.45
N GLU A 211 12.02 -12.14 1.13
CA GLU A 211 13.37 -12.59 0.71
C GLU A 211 13.48 -14.12 0.65
N ASP A 212 12.76 -14.82 1.54
CA ASP A 212 12.64 -16.29 1.52
C ASP A 212 11.72 -16.80 0.39
N GLY A 213 11.10 -15.89 -0.38
CA GLY A 213 10.18 -16.22 -1.45
C GLY A 213 10.76 -16.04 -2.84
N PRO A 214 10.02 -16.45 -3.87
CA PRO A 214 10.53 -16.46 -5.24
C PRO A 214 10.77 -15.05 -5.78
N ILE A 215 10.06 -14.04 -5.25
CA ILE A 215 10.12 -12.65 -5.72
C ILE A 215 10.06 -11.71 -4.52
N PRO A 216 11.20 -11.22 -4.01
CA PRO A 216 11.23 -10.23 -2.95
C PRO A 216 10.60 -8.91 -3.38
N ARG A 217 9.96 -8.23 -2.41
CA ARG A 217 9.22 -6.99 -2.60
C ARG A 217 9.89 -5.82 -1.89
N CYS A 218 10.27 -4.79 -2.64
CA CYS A 218 10.98 -3.62 -2.14
C CYS A 218 10.06 -2.39 -2.03
N LYS A 219 10.36 -1.50 -1.07
CA LYS A 219 9.61 -0.26 -0.82
C LYS A 219 10.54 0.96 -0.72
N PRO A 220 11.00 1.54 -1.84
CA PRO A 220 11.90 2.71 -1.83
C PRO A 220 11.30 3.93 -1.13
N PHE A 221 9.96 4.07 -1.13
CA PHE A 221 9.26 5.19 -0.49
C PHE A 221 8.99 4.98 1.01
N LYS A 222 9.61 3.98 1.65
CA LYS A 222 9.39 3.65 3.07
C LYS A 222 9.46 4.87 4.01
N TYR A 223 10.34 5.83 3.74
CA TYR A 223 10.52 7.04 4.56
C TYR A 223 10.04 8.33 3.88
N THR A 224 9.34 8.20 2.76
CA THR A 224 8.82 9.32 1.95
C THR A 224 7.37 9.60 2.32
N TYR A 225 7.02 10.86 2.59
CA TYR A 225 5.66 11.23 3.00
C TYR A 225 4.70 11.25 1.79
N GLU A 226 3.45 10.83 1.97
CA GLU A 226 2.41 10.91 0.93
C GLU A 226 2.24 12.34 0.41
N LYS A 227 2.34 13.34 1.31
CA LYS A 227 2.26 14.76 0.95
C LYS A 227 3.38 15.21 0.02
N GLU A 228 4.59 14.68 0.16
CA GLU A 228 5.71 15.00 -0.73
C GLU A 228 5.52 14.36 -2.11
N ILE A 229 5.09 13.10 -2.16
CA ILE A 229 4.74 12.41 -3.42
C ILE A 229 3.67 13.20 -4.18
N ARG A 230 2.64 13.68 -3.47
CA ARG A 230 1.58 14.49 -4.07
C ARG A 230 2.11 15.80 -4.66
N ASN A 231 3.15 16.41 -4.10
CA ASN A 231 3.72 17.66 -4.62
C ASN A 231 4.44 17.46 -5.96
N LEU A 232 4.84 16.24 -6.31
CA LEU A 232 5.39 15.89 -7.63
C LEU A 232 4.30 15.76 -8.71
N THR A 233 3.07 15.46 -8.32
CA THR A 233 1.96 15.25 -9.24
C THR A 233 1.04 16.48 -9.26
N SER A 234 0.99 17.19 -10.39
CA SER A 234 0.10 18.34 -10.59
C SER A 234 -1.36 17.97 -10.87
N ALA A 235 -1.68 16.68 -11.00
CA ALA A 235 -3.01 16.23 -11.37
C ALA A 235 -3.91 16.02 -10.15
N SER A 236 -4.91 16.90 -10.03
CA SER A 236 -6.04 16.84 -9.10
C SER A 236 -6.98 15.63 -9.32
N SER A 237 -6.63 14.70 -10.21
CA SER A 237 -7.51 13.63 -10.71
C SER A 237 -7.04 12.21 -10.33
N TRP A 238 -6.21 12.07 -9.28
CA TRP A 238 -5.81 10.76 -8.73
C TRP A 238 -6.58 10.44 -7.45
N TRP A 239 -7.89 10.67 -7.43
CA TRP A 239 -8.70 10.27 -6.28
C TRP A 239 -8.82 8.76 -6.26
N ARG A 240 -8.10 8.13 -5.34
CA ARG A 240 -8.35 6.74 -4.98
C ARG A 240 -9.70 6.72 -4.26
N ILE A 241 -10.74 6.19 -4.91
CA ILE A 241 -12.00 5.92 -4.23
C ILE A 241 -11.72 4.79 -3.24
N TYR A 242 -11.46 5.16 -1.99
CA TYR A 242 -11.35 4.19 -0.91
C TYR A 242 -12.75 3.63 -0.65
N SER A 243 -12.82 2.32 -0.39
CA SER A 243 -14.09 1.74 0.08
C SER A 243 -14.50 2.48 1.36
N PRO A 244 -15.68 3.11 1.41
CA PRO A 244 -16.07 4.01 2.49
C PRO A 244 -16.07 3.34 3.87
N ASN A 245 -16.18 2.01 3.92
CA ASN A 245 -16.20 1.23 5.16
C ASN A 245 -14.85 0.57 5.49
N ALA A 246 -13.74 1.01 4.89
CA ALA A 246 -12.43 0.44 5.16
C ALA A 246 -11.91 0.92 6.53
N TYR A 247 -11.68 0.00 7.46
CA TYR A 247 -11.10 0.29 8.79
C TYR A 247 -9.78 1.08 8.74
N ARG A 248 -9.02 0.93 7.65
CA ARG A 248 -7.79 1.70 7.41
C ARG A 248 -8.03 3.22 7.32
N GLY A 249 -9.23 3.66 6.96
CA GLY A 249 -9.61 5.08 6.94
C GLY A 249 -9.45 5.76 8.30
N PHE A 250 -9.91 5.12 9.37
CA PHE A 250 -9.79 5.65 10.73
C PHE A 250 -8.32 5.76 11.18
N ALA A 251 -7.50 4.75 10.88
CA ALA A 251 -6.07 4.79 11.19
C ALA A 251 -5.36 5.94 10.46
N ARG A 252 -5.75 6.19 9.20
CA ARG A 252 -5.22 7.30 8.40
C ARG A 252 -5.59 8.65 8.98
N GLU A 253 -6.85 8.85 9.36
CA GLU A 253 -7.31 10.11 9.97
C GLU A 253 -6.57 10.39 11.27
N PHE A 254 -6.45 9.38 12.14
CA PHE A 254 -5.70 9.50 13.38
C PHE A 254 -4.22 9.87 13.16
N ILE A 255 -3.54 9.22 12.21
CA ILE A 255 -2.14 9.56 11.88
C ILE A 255 -2.02 10.98 11.33
N LYS A 256 -2.98 11.43 10.52
CA LYS A 256 -2.99 12.81 10.01
C LYS A 256 -3.16 13.84 11.12
N ASP A 257 -3.94 13.53 12.16
CA ASP A 257 -4.06 14.40 13.33
C ASP A 257 -2.78 14.45 14.15
N LEU A 258 -2.09 13.31 14.33
CA LEU A 258 -0.76 13.29 14.96
C LEU A 258 0.28 14.08 14.15
N GLU A 259 0.26 13.95 12.83
CA GLU A 259 1.17 14.68 11.92
C GLU A 259 0.96 16.21 12.02
N ARG A 260 -0.27 16.67 12.21
CA ARG A 260 -0.59 18.10 12.40
C ARG A 260 0.03 18.65 13.68
N LEU A 261 0.07 17.87 14.75
CA LEU A 261 0.67 18.25 16.03
C LEU A 261 2.20 18.15 15.99
N ARG A 262 2.72 17.06 15.42
CA ARG A 262 4.16 16.78 15.32
C ARG A 262 4.46 16.21 13.93
N PRO A 263 5.10 16.97 13.03
CA PRO A 263 5.32 16.51 11.65
C PRO A 263 6.15 15.24 11.54
N ARG A 264 7.02 14.97 12.51
CA ARG A 264 7.84 13.75 12.60
C ARG A 264 7.06 12.50 13.06
N ALA A 265 5.80 12.62 13.47
CA ALA A 265 5.03 11.51 14.04
C ALA A 265 4.99 10.27 13.15
N ILE A 266 4.86 10.43 11.82
CA ILE A 266 4.83 9.32 10.87
C ILE A 266 6.14 8.51 10.94
N LEU A 267 7.30 9.17 10.86
CA LEU A 267 8.60 8.50 10.95
C LEU A 267 8.87 7.95 12.35
N ASP A 268 8.44 8.66 13.40
CA ASP A 268 8.60 8.20 14.78
C ASP A 268 7.78 6.91 15.02
N ILE A 269 6.60 6.75 14.40
CA ILE A 269 5.81 5.50 14.41
C ILE A 269 6.54 4.38 13.67
N ILE A 270 7.11 4.65 12.49
CA ILE A 270 7.87 3.65 11.72
C ILE A 270 9.08 3.18 12.53
N LYS A 271 9.85 4.12 13.07
CA LYS A 271 11.01 3.84 13.92
C LYS A 271 10.62 3.02 15.15
N SER A 272 9.53 3.38 15.81
CA SER A 272 8.99 2.57 16.92
C SER A 272 8.70 1.14 16.46
N GLY A 273 8.10 0.96 15.29
CA GLY A 273 7.86 -0.34 14.66
C GLY A 273 9.14 -1.14 14.31
N GLU A 274 10.24 -0.46 13.97
CA GLU A 274 11.55 -1.08 13.72
C GLU A 274 12.25 -1.49 15.02
N ASP A 275 12.11 -0.67 16.07
CA ASP A 275 12.72 -0.91 17.38
C ASP A 275 11.91 -1.91 18.24
N PHE A 276 10.66 -2.22 17.85
CA PHE A 276 9.81 -3.20 18.55
C PHE A 276 10.46 -4.59 18.56
N ARG A 277 10.99 -4.99 19.72
CA ARG A 277 11.50 -6.34 19.94
C ARG A 277 10.38 -7.27 20.38
N ILE A 278 10.18 -8.34 19.61
CA ILE A 278 9.21 -9.39 19.94
C ILE A 278 9.92 -10.48 20.72
N SER A 279 9.30 -10.94 21.81
CA SER A 279 9.79 -12.10 22.57
C SER A 279 9.95 -13.32 21.66
N THR A 280 11.10 -14.00 21.77
CA THR A 280 11.47 -15.21 21.01
C THR A 280 10.51 -16.39 21.21
N THR A 281 9.62 -16.32 22.20
CA THR A 281 8.59 -17.33 22.47
C THR A 281 7.37 -17.25 21.54
N THR A 282 7.29 -16.24 20.67
CA THR A 282 6.14 -16.06 19.77
C THR A 282 6.24 -17.03 18.59
N LYS A 283 5.34 -18.04 18.53
CA LYS A 283 5.24 -18.95 17.39
C LYS A 283 4.92 -18.19 16.11
N MET A 284 5.90 -18.10 15.20
CA MET A 284 5.64 -17.64 13.84
C MET A 284 5.01 -18.77 13.02
N PRO A 285 4.05 -18.46 12.14
CA PRO A 285 3.49 -19.47 11.26
C PRO A 285 4.57 -19.97 10.29
N GLU A 286 4.71 -21.29 10.21
CA GLU A 286 5.60 -21.94 9.24
C GLU A 286 5.17 -21.58 7.81
N GLN A 287 6.17 -21.27 6.99
CA GLN A 287 5.96 -21.01 5.58
C GLN A 287 6.13 -22.32 4.81
N GLY A 288 5.16 -22.62 3.94
CA GLY A 288 5.24 -23.70 2.98
C GLY A 288 4.66 -23.27 1.64
N ASN A 289 4.41 -24.24 0.77
CA ASN A 289 3.84 -23.99 -0.55
C ASN A 289 2.39 -24.50 -0.59
N CYS A 290 1.53 -23.72 -1.24
CA CYS A 290 0.15 -24.12 -1.50
C CYS A 290 0.13 -25.34 -2.43
N GLU A 291 -0.49 -26.43 -2.01
CA GLU A 291 -0.56 -27.67 -2.81
C GLU A 291 -1.27 -27.48 -4.16
N ARG A 292 -2.18 -26.49 -4.26
CA ARG A 292 -2.96 -26.24 -5.48
C ARG A 292 -2.23 -25.40 -6.52
N CYS A 293 -1.40 -24.45 -6.08
CA CYS A 293 -0.83 -23.45 -6.99
C CYS A 293 0.66 -23.20 -6.82
N GLY A 294 1.33 -23.87 -5.88
CA GLY A 294 2.77 -23.75 -5.62
C GLY A 294 3.21 -22.47 -4.91
N TYR A 295 2.35 -21.44 -4.81
CA TYR A 295 2.70 -20.18 -4.15
C TYR A 295 2.81 -20.29 -2.63
N ILE A 296 3.62 -19.42 -2.01
CA ILE A 296 3.84 -19.39 -0.56
C ILE A 296 2.52 -19.28 0.20
N SER A 297 2.38 -20.13 1.20
CA SER A 297 1.22 -20.23 2.06
C SER A 297 1.62 -20.80 3.42
N SER A 298 1.04 -20.28 4.50
CA SER A 298 1.15 -20.88 5.83
C SER A 298 0.03 -21.90 6.12
N GLN A 299 -0.70 -22.30 5.09
CA GLN A 299 -1.82 -23.26 5.14
C GLN A 299 -1.73 -24.17 3.92
N LYS A 300 -2.34 -25.36 3.99
CA LYS A 300 -2.43 -26.33 2.89
C LYS A 300 -2.79 -25.67 1.55
N TRP A 301 -3.85 -24.87 1.55
CA TRP A 301 -4.25 -24.05 0.41
C TRP A 301 -4.07 -22.56 0.74
N CYS A 302 -3.46 -21.81 -0.18
CA CYS A 302 -3.34 -20.36 -0.02
C CYS A 302 -4.72 -19.69 -0.01
N LYS A 303 -4.79 -18.51 0.59
CA LYS A 303 -6.04 -17.76 0.72
C LYS A 303 -6.74 -17.52 -0.61
N ALA A 304 -5.98 -17.26 -1.68
CA ALA A 304 -6.53 -17.04 -3.01
C ALA A 304 -7.20 -18.32 -3.55
N CYS A 305 -6.57 -19.48 -3.39
CA CYS A 305 -7.15 -20.77 -3.80
C CYS A 305 -8.42 -21.12 -3.03
N VAL A 306 -8.46 -20.81 -1.72
CA VAL A 306 -9.67 -21.03 -0.91
C VAL A 306 -10.81 -20.11 -1.36
N LEU A 307 -10.54 -18.82 -1.55
CA LEU A 307 -11.54 -17.86 -2.01
C LEU A 307 -12.05 -18.20 -3.41
N LEU A 308 -11.15 -18.60 -4.32
CA LEU A 308 -11.51 -19.00 -5.68
C LEU A 308 -12.37 -20.26 -5.70
N GLU A 309 -12.06 -21.25 -4.86
CA GLU A 309 -12.91 -22.42 -4.71
C GLU A 309 -14.31 -22.06 -4.20
N GLY A 310 -14.38 -21.16 -3.22
CA GLY A 310 -15.64 -20.62 -2.73
C GLY A 310 -16.49 -19.98 -3.84
N LEU A 311 -15.86 -19.17 -4.70
CA LEU A 311 -16.55 -18.56 -5.85
C LEU A 311 -17.06 -19.61 -6.83
N ASN A 312 -16.21 -20.57 -7.22
CA ASN A 312 -16.55 -21.60 -8.21
C ASN A 312 -17.63 -22.57 -7.74
N ARG A 313 -17.76 -22.79 -6.42
CA ARG A 313 -18.81 -23.64 -5.82
C ARG A 313 -20.07 -22.89 -5.42
N GLY A 314 -20.15 -21.56 -5.66
CA GLY A 314 -21.26 -20.75 -5.19
C GLY A 314 -21.32 -20.58 -3.66
N LEU A 315 -20.20 -20.81 -2.96
CA LEU A 315 -20.04 -20.67 -1.51
C LEU A 315 -19.08 -19.50 -1.19
N PRO A 316 -19.45 -18.24 -1.47
CA PRO A 316 -18.53 -17.11 -1.39
C PRO A 316 -18.07 -16.79 0.04
N LYS A 317 -18.77 -17.28 1.07
CA LYS A 317 -18.34 -17.12 2.47
C LYS A 317 -17.16 -18.05 2.82
N MET A 318 -16.85 -19.04 1.99
CA MET A 318 -15.75 -19.97 2.19
C MET A 318 -14.43 -19.20 2.24
N GLY A 319 -13.76 -19.25 3.39
CA GLY A 319 -12.53 -18.50 3.61
C GLY A 319 -12.72 -17.02 3.94
N ILE A 320 -13.92 -16.53 4.25
CA ILE A 320 -14.09 -15.18 4.84
C ILE A 320 -14.17 -15.33 6.36
N GLY A 321 -13.13 -14.87 7.08
CA GLY A 321 -13.00 -15.02 8.54
C GLY A 321 -11.69 -15.71 8.98
N ARG A 322 -11.40 -15.71 10.29
CA ARG A 322 -10.31 -16.51 10.86
C ARG A 322 -10.71 -17.97 10.83
N SER A 323 -9.93 -18.80 10.16
CA SER A 323 -10.05 -20.26 10.21
C SER A 323 -9.83 -20.71 11.66
N ARG A 324 -10.89 -21.01 12.41
CA ARG A 324 -10.80 -22.15 13.33
C ARG A 324 -10.75 -23.38 12.42
N GLY A 325 -9.80 -24.27 12.65
CA GLY A 325 -9.42 -25.35 11.74
C GLY A 325 -10.59 -25.95 10.95
N ILE A 326 -10.39 -26.11 9.65
CA ILE A 326 -11.31 -26.82 8.76
C ILE A 326 -11.16 -28.31 9.09
N ASP A 327 -11.70 -28.72 10.24
CA ASP A 327 -11.82 -30.13 10.63
C ASP A 327 -13.15 -30.43 11.35
N ASN A 328 -14.01 -29.44 11.62
CA ASN A 328 -15.22 -29.64 12.44
C ASN A 328 -16.57 -29.40 11.73
N GLU A 329 -16.60 -29.18 10.42
CA GLU A 329 -17.89 -29.01 9.69
C GLU A 329 -18.52 -30.31 9.17
N ARG A 330 -17.85 -31.46 9.29
CA ARG A 330 -18.48 -32.77 8.94
C ARG A 330 -19.30 -33.41 10.05
N ASN A 331 -19.34 -32.82 11.25
CA ASN A 331 -19.95 -33.43 12.43
C ASN A 331 -21.18 -32.68 12.98
N LYS A 332 -21.71 -31.68 12.26
CA LYS A 332 -22.86 -30.89 12.72
C LYS A 332 -24.24 -31.34 12.21
N ASP A 333 -24.31 -32.21 11.20
CA ASP A 333 -25.59 -32.60 10.59
C ASP A 333 -26.31 -33.78 11.28
N VAL A 334 -25.91 -34.18 12.50
CA VAL A 334 -26.49 -35.35 13.21
C VAL A 334 -27.00 -35.04 14.63
N LYS A 335 -26.99 -33.78 15.09
CA LYS A 335 -27.35 -33.45 16.49
C LYS A 335 -28.43 -32.38 16.70
N GLU A 336 -29.33 -32.18 15.73
CA GLU A 336 -30.53 -31.35 15.92
C GLU A 336 -31.81 -32.19 15.92
N THR A 337 -31.89 -33.17 16.81
CA THR A 337 -33.15 -33.69 17.35
C THR A 337 -32.94 -34.01 18.82
N ASN A 338 -33.11 -33.01 19.69
CA ASN A 338 -33.67 -33.12 21.04
C ASN A 338 -33.52 -31.78 21.75
N GLY A 339 -34.66 -31.13 22.01
CA GLY A 339 -34.71 -29.83 22.66
C GLY A 339 -34.56 -29.91 24.17
N THR A 340 -34.16 -28.80 24.79
CA THR A 340 -34.70 -28.32 26.07
C THR A 340 -34.44 -26.81 26.22
N LYS A 341 -35.36 -26.14 26.92
CA LYS A 341 -35.50 -24.69 27.11
C LYS A 341 -34.51 -24.07 28.13
N SER A 342 -34.45 -22.73 28.03
CA SER A 342 -34.20 -21.70 29.07
C SER A 342 -32.75 -21.42 29.50
N LEU A 343 -32.31 -20.16 29.33
CA LEU A 343 -32.18 -19.17 30.42
C LEU A 343 -31.69 -17.80 29.90
N GLU A 344 -32.55 -16.82 30.13
CA GLU A 344 -32.40 -15.35 30.30
C GLU A 344 -31.12 -14.60 29.88
N SER A 345 -31.37 -13.59 29.06
CA SER A 345 -30.52 -12.42 28.82
C SER A 345 -30.41 -11.54 30.07
N LYS A 346 -29.19 -11.35 30.58
CA LYS A 346 -28.87 -10.23 31.48
C LYS A 346 -28.11 -9.13 30.75
N GLN A 347 -28.69 -7.94 30.85
CA GLN A 347 -28.23 -6.65 30.37
C GLN A 347 -27.17 -6.11 31.36
N CYS A 348 -26.03 -5.64 30.86
CA CYS A 348 -25.04 -4.87 31.61
C CYS A 348 -24.12 -4.21 30.57
N GLY A 349 -23.83 -2.92 30.52
CA GLY A 349 -24.18 -1.74 31.30
C GLY A 349 -23.45 -0.59 30.57
N SER A 350 -24.07 0.58 30.50
CA SER A 350 -23.44 1.78 29.91
C SER A 350 -22.23 2.18 30.74
N LEU A 351 -21.09 2.37 30.10
CA LEU A 351 -19.99 3.14 30.67
C LEU A 351 -19.57 4.17 29.63
N ASP A 352 -20.00 5.40 29.89
CA ASP A 352 -19.41 6.62 29.38
C ASP A 352 -17.94 6.68 29.81
N PHE A 353 -17.03 6.86 28.84
CA PHE A 353 -15.88 7.78 28.86
C PHE A 353 -15.28 7.88 27.46
#